data_AF-A0A1Y3TN50-F1
#
_entry.id   AF-A0A1Y3TN50-F1
#
_cell.length_a   1.000
_cell.length_b   1.000
_cell.length_c   1.000
_cell.angle_alpha   90.00
_cell.angle_beta   90.00
_cell.angle_gamma   90.00
#
_symmetry.space_group_name_H-M   'P 1'
#
loop_
_entity.id
_entity.type
_entity.pdbx_description
1 polymer ?
#
loop_
_entity_poly.entity_id
_entity_poly.type
_entity_poly.pdbx_seq_one_letter_code
_entity_poly.pdbx_strand_id
1 'polypeptide(L)'
;MKMVRVCYRCKRKVYPSKTETYPFQCFIHDEDLFGIETIEVSEEEYISLLTKRLHCTKEEAQQIDEAYDRYVYDCIERDYHPVKMEKFIKSRALEREARR
;
A
#
# COMPACT_ATOMS: atom_id res chain seq x y z
N MET A 1 -1.29 -18.71 7.55
CA MET A 1 -2.09 -17.50 7.27
C MET A 1 -1.11 -16.35 7.07
N LYS A 2 -1.19 -15.64 5.94
CA LYS A 2 -0.28 -14.51 5.67
C LYS A 2 -0.75 -13.28 6.45
N MET A 3 0.20 -12.61 7.12
CA MET A 3 -0.06 -11.41 7.91
C MET A 3 0.35 -10.18 7.11
N VAL A 4 -0.40 -9.09 7.27
CA VAL A 4 -0.13 -7.79 6.66
C VAL A 4 0.03 -6.77 7.78
N ARG A 5 1.15 -6.03 7.75
CA ARG A 5 1.40 -4.92 8.66
C ARG A 5 0.66 -3.68 8.15
N VAL A 6 -0.16 -3.07 8.99
CA VAL A 6 -0.91 -1.85 8.64
C VAL A 6 -0.71 -0.74 9.67
N CYS A 7 -0.83 0.50 9.24
CA CYS A 7 -0.79 1.66 10.13
C CYS A 7 -2.01 1.60 11.08
N TYR A 8 -1.76 1.79 12.37
CA TYR A 8 -2.81 1.76 13.38
C TYR A 8 -3.90 2.83 13.13
N ARG A 9 -3.52 4.01 12.62
CA ARG A 9 -4.42 5.14 12.35
C ARG A 9 -5.30 4.92 11.12
N CYS A 10 -4.71 4.72 9.94
CA CYS A 10 -5.46 4.68 8.68
C CYS A 10 -5.78 3.28 8.17
N LYS A 11 -5.29 2.21 8.82
CA LYS A 11 -5.50 0.81 8.41
C LYS A 11 -5.09 0.59 6.94
N ARG A 12 -4.00 1.23 6.53
CA ARG A 12 -3.36 1.05 5.23
C ARG A 12 -2.04 0.34 5.44
N LYS A 13 -1.69 -0.52 4.49
CA LYS A 13 -0.44 -1.29 4.50
C LYS A 13 0.74 -0.33 4.63
N VAL A 14 1.66 -0.69 5.51
CA VAL A 14 2.92 0.03 5.71
C VAL A 14 4.04 -0.74 5.04
N TYR A 15 5.11 -0.03 4.71
CA TYR A 15 6.25 -0.57 3.97
C TYR A 15 7.53 -0.31 4.76
N PRO A 16 8.67 -0.96 4.43
CA PRO A 16 9.93 -0.65 5.08
C PRO A 16 10.29 0.83 4.94
N SER A 17 10.70 1.47 6.03
CA SER A 17 11.29 2.81 5.97
C SER A 17 12.72 2.75 5.46
N LYS A 18 13.21 3.85 4.90
CA LYS A 18 14.63 4.05 4.57
C LYS A 18 15.45 4.59 5.75
N THR A 19 14.80 4.99 6.84
CA THR A 19 15.47 5.52 8.02
C THR A 19 15.93 4.40 8.94
N GLU A 20 17.06 4.59 9.62
CA GLU A 20 17.57 3.58 10.57
C GLU A 20 16.73 3.49 11.84
N THR A 21 16.04 4.58 12.21
CA THR A 21 15.30 4.70 13.47
C THR A 21 13.93 4.06 13.43
N TYR A 22 13.27 4.09 12.27
CA TYR A 22 11.89 3.65 12.13
C TYR A 22 11.82 2.41 11.22
N PRO A 23 11.15 1.33 11.63
CA PRO A 23 11.05 0.13 10.80
C PRO A 23 10.07 0.28 9.62
N PHE A 24 9.07 1.15 9.73
CA PHE A 24 7.96 1.23 8.78
C PHE A 24 7.71 2.65 8.28
N GLN A 25 7.11 2.78 7.11
CA GLN A 25 6.65 4.02 6.52
C GLN A 25 5.19 3.89 6.10
N CYS A 26 4.39 4.90 6.42
CA CYS A 26 3.00 5.02 6.02
C CYS A 26 2.85 6.12 4.97
N PHE A 27 2.69 5.73 3.70
CA PHE A 27 2.54 6.70 2.60
C PHE A 27 1.25 7.54 2.66
N ILE A 28 0.24 7.11 3.42
CA ILE A 28 -0.99 7.90 3.56
C ILE A 28 -0.75 9.17 4.38
N HIS A 29 0.02 9.04 5.46
CA HIS A 29 0.39 10.13 6.35
C HIS A 29 1.73 10.77 5.97
N ASP A 30 2.52 10.12 5.11
CA ASP A 30 3.89 10.51 4.76
C ASP A 30 4.79 10.57 6.00
N GLU A 31 4.66 9.54 6.84
CA GLU A 31 5.33 9.46 8.14
C GLU A 31 6.02 8.10 8.28
N ASP A 32 7.23 8.12 8.84
CA ASP A 32 7.91 6.95 9.36
C ASP A 32 7.34 6.59 10.73
N LEU A 33 7.15 5.29 10.99
CA LEU A 33 6.39 4.75 12.11
C LEU A 33 7.24 3.77 12.93
N PHE A 34 7.12 3.88 14.24
CA PHE A 34 7.57 2.83 15.15
C PHE A 34 6.69 1.58 15.02
N GLY A 35 7.24 0.43 15.40
CA GLY A 35 6.47 -0.83 15.41
C GLY A 35 5.16 -0.74 16.20
N ILE A 36 5.16 0.00 17.32
CA ILE A 36 3.98 0.22 18.17
C ILE A 36 2.85 1.01 17.49
N GLU A 37 3.14 1.73 16.41
CA GLU A 37 2.17 2.50 15.63
C GLU A 37 1.58 1.69 14.48
N THR A 38 1.91 0.40 14.43
CA THR A 38 1.43 -0.56 13.44
C THR A 38 0.75 -1.73 14.12
N ILE A 39 -0.11 -2.42 13.37
CA ILE A 39 -0.72 -3.67 13.80
C ILE A 39 -0.60 -4.71 12.68
N GLU A 40 -0.67 -5.97 13.07
CA GLU A 40 -0.79 -7.07 12.12
C GLU A 40 -2.25 -7.47 11.99
N VAL A 41 -2.69 -7.62 10.74
CA VAL A 41 -4.00 -8.15 10.38
C VAL A 41 -3.82 -9.32 9.42
N SER A 42 -4.81 -10.20 9.32
CA SER A 42 -4.76 -11.23 8.28
C SER A 42 -4.84 -10.59 6.88
N GLU A 43 -4.22 -11.22 5.89
CA GLU A 43 -4.34 -10.77 4.49
C GLU A 43 -5.80 -10.72 4.04
N GLU A 44 -6.63 -11.68 4.46
CA GLU A 44 -8.06 -11.69 4.14
C GLU A 44 -8.80 -10.47 4.73
N GLU A 45 -8.53 -10.13 5.99
CA GLU A 45 -9.08 -8.93 6.63
C GLU A 45 -8.61 -7.67 5.90
N TYR A 46 -7.33 -7.59 5.57
CA TYR A 46 -6.78 -6.45 4.85
C TYR A 46 -7.44 -6.27 3.47
N ILE A 47 -7.59 -7.34 2.69
CA ILE A 47 -8.28 -7.29 1.40
C ILE A 47 -9.74 -6.88 1.58
N SER A 48 -10.43 -7.38 2.62
CA SER A 48 -11.80 -6.96 2.95
C SER A 48 -11.91 -5.46 3.29
N LEU A 49 -10.89 -4.88 3.94
CA LEU A 49 -10.82 -3.44 4.17
C LEU A 49 -10.57 -2.68 2.85
N LEU A 50 -9.76 -3.24 1.96
CA LEU A 50 -9.39 -2.63 0.69
C LEU A 50 -10.58 -2.59 -0.28
N THR A 51 -11.35 -3.68 -0.41
CA THR A 51 -12.56 -3.75 -1.25
C THR A 51 -13.58 -2.68 -0.85
N LYS A 52 -13.86 -2.56 0.45
CA LYS A 52 -14.79 -1.54 0.99
C LYS A 52 -14.33 -0.12 0.67
N ARG A 53 -13.02 0.13 0.74
CA ARG A 53 -12.45 1.47 0.55
C ARG A 53 -12.34 1.87 -0.92
N LEU A 54 -12.05 0.91 -1.79
CA LEU A 54 -11.91 1.15 -3.23
C LEU A 54 -13.21 0.92 -4.01
N HIS A 55 -14.26 0.42 -3.36
CA HIS A 55 -15.53 0.06 -3.98
C HIS A 55 -15.35 -0.90 -5.16
N CYS A 56 -14.51 -1.93 -4.97
CA CYS A 56 -14.14 -2.91 -6.00
C CYS A 56 -14.36 -4.35 -5.53
N THR A 57 -14.21 -5.32 -6.44
CA THR A 57 -14.29 -6.74 -6.09
C THR A 57 -13.07 -7.21 -5.30
N LYS A 58 -13.17 -8.38 -4.67
CA LYS A 58 -12.04 -9.00 -3.95
C LYS A 58 -10.86 -9.24 -4.88
N GLU A 59 -11.13 -9.73 -6.08
CA GLU A 59 -10.13 -10.01 -7.11
C GLU A 59 -9.43 -8.73 -7.56
N GLU A 60 -10.19 -7.66 -7.77
CA GLU A 60 -9.62 -6.34 -8.13
C GLU A 60 -8.76 -5.78 -6.99
N ALA A 61 -9.23 -5.88 -5.75
CA ALA A 61 -8.46 -5.44 -4.58
C ALA A 61 -7.13 -6.19 -4.45
N GLN A 62 -7.12 -7.51 -4.67
CA GLN A 62 -5.90 -8.32 -4.68
C GLN A 62 -4.94 -7.89 -5.79
N GLN A 63 -5.44 -7.72 -7.02
CA GLN A 63 -4.62 -7.27 -8.14
C GLN A 63 -4.03 -5.87 -7.91
N ILE A 64 -4.79 -4.98 -7.27
CA ILE A 64 -4.34 -3.63 -6.90
C ILE A 64 -3.26 -3.71 -5.82
N ASP A 65 -3.47 -4.50 -4.75
CA ASP A 65 -2.48 -4.66 -3.68
C ASP A 65 -1.17 -5.21 -4.23
N GLU A 66 -1.21 -6.30 -4.99
CA GLU A 66 -0.02 -6.90 -5.59
C GLU A 66 0.70 -5.95 -6.56
N ALA A 67 -0.05 -5.21 -7.38
CA ALA A 67 0.54 -4.25 -8.30
C ALA A 67 1.18 -3.07 -7.56
N TYR A 68 0.55 -2.62 -6.47
CA TYR A 68 1.07 -1.53 -5.67
C TYR A 68 2.28 -1.96 -4.83
N ASP A 69 2.31 -3.18 -4.30
CA ASP A 69 3.49 -3.76 -3.66
C ASP A 69 4.69 -3.74 -4.60
N ARG A 70 4.53 -4.30 -5.82
CA ARG A 70 5.60 -4.29 -6.83
C ARG A 70 6.09 -2.87 -7.14
N TYR A 71 5.14 -1.94 -7.34
CA TYR A 71 5.47 -0.53 -7.56
C TYR A 71 6.27 0.09 -6.41
N VAL A 72 5.88 -0.18 -5.16
CA VAL A 72 6.61 0.34 -3.99
C VAL A 72 8.02 -0.24 -3.91
N TYR A 73 8.18 -1.56 -4.08
CA TYR A 73 9.50 -2.18 -4.06
C TYR A 73 10.40 -1.65 -5.18
N ASP A 74 9.88 -1.50 -6.41
CA ASP A 74 10.63 -0.90 -7.53
C ASP A 74 11.06 0.54 -7.21
N CYS A 75 10.19 1.32 -6.54
CA CYS A 75 10.54 2.67 -6.10
C CYS A 75 11.65 2.65 -5.04
N ILE A 76 11.58 1.74 -4.06
CA ILE A 76 12.61 1.62 -3.02
C ILE A 76 13.97 1.27 -3.64
N GLU A 77 14.01 0.28 -4.54
CA GLU A 77 15.24 -0.14 -5.23
C GLU A 77 15.87 0.97 -6.07
N ARG A 78 15.05 1.83 -6.67
CA ARG A 78 15.49 2.94 -7.54
C ARG A 78 15.66 4.27 -6.82
N ASP A 79 15.58 4.26 -5.49
CA ASP A 79 15.62 5.44 -4.64
C ASP A 79 14.55 6.52 -4.96
N TYR A 80 13.38 6.08 -5.45
CA TYR A 80 12.21 6.93 -5.64
C TYR A 80 11.27 6.90 -4.44
N HIS A 81 10.51 7.98 -4.27
CA HIS A 81 9.44 8.05 -3.26
C HIS A 81 8.11 7.57 -3.88
N PRO A 82 7.50 6.48 -3.37
CA PRO A 82 6.23 5.98 -3.88
C PRO A 82 5.10 6.99 -3.69
N VAL A 83 4.23 7.13 -4.70
CA VAL A 83 2.98 7.88 -4.51
C VAL A 83 1.93 7.04 -3.79
N LYS A 84 0.96 7.69 -3.15
CA LYS A 84 -0.19 7.03 -2.51
C LYS A 84 -0.95 6.13 -3.50
N MET A 85 -1.48 5.01 -3.01
CA MET A 85 -2.19 4.00 -3.80
C MET A 85 -3.32 4.60 -4.66
N GLU A 86 -4.09 5.55 -4.15
CA GLU A 86 -5.16 6.20 -4.90
C GLU A 86 -4.64 6.96 -6.11
N LYS A 87 -3.45 7.57 -6.00
CA LYS A 87 -2.78 8.26 -7.12
C LYS A 87 -2.20 7.25 -8.11
N PHE A 88 -1.63 6.15 -7.62
CA PHE A 88 -1.16 5.03 -8.45
C PHE A 88 -2.28 4.38 -9.28
N ILE A 89 -3.44 4.14 -8.68
CA ILE A 89 -4.61 3.58 -9.40
C ILE A 89 -5.05 4.54 -10.51
N LYS A 90 -5.14 5.85 -10.21
CA LYS A 90 -5.50 6.88 -11.19
C LYS A 90 -4.51 6.98 -12.35
N SER A 91 -3.21 6.95 -12.09
CA SER A 91 -2.20 7.02 -13.17
C SER A 91 -2.30 5.82 -14.10
N ARG A 92 -2.50 4.61 -13.58
CA ARG A 92 -2.68 3.41 -14.40
C ARG A 92 -3.98 3.41 -15.21
N ALA A 93 -5.06 3.99 -14.68
CA ALA A 93 -6.30 4.15 -15.43
C ALA A 93 -6.10 5.05 -16.66
N LEU A 94 -5.43 6.20 -16.46
CA LEU A 94 -5.11 7.13 -17.54
C LEU A 94 -4.18 6.51 -18.61
N GLU A 95 -3.18 5.73 -18.20
CA GLU A 95 -2.31 5.00 -19.15
C GLU A 95 -3.07 3.96 -19.99
N ARG A 96 -4.09 3.32 -19.42
CA ARG A 96 -4.94 2.37 -20.16
C ARG A 96 -5.84 3.08 -21.16
N GLU A 97 -6.37 4.24 -20.81
CA GLU A 97 -7.20 5.06 -21.71
C GLU A 97 -6.39 5.64 -22.87
N ALA A 98 -5.17 6.13 -22.61
CA ALA A 98 -4.30 6.70 -23.64
C ALA A 98 -3.79 5.66 -24.67
N ARG A 99 -3.93 4.36 -24.37
CA ARG A 99 -3.54 3.25 -25.26
C ARG A 99 -4.72 2.66 -26.05
N ARG A 100 -5.92 3.20 -25.87
CA ARG A 100 -7.14 2.85 -26.63
C ARG A 100 -7.35 3.84 -27.76
#